data_AF-A0A3P6S9B4-F1
#
_entry.id   AF-A0A3P6S9B4-F1
#
_cell.length_a   1.000
_cell.length_b   1.000
_cell.length_c   1.000
_cell.angle_alpha   90.00
_cell.angle_beta   90.00
_cell.angle_gamma   90.00
#
_symmetry.space_group_name_H-M   'P 1'
#
loop_
_entity.id
_entity.type
_entity.pdbx_description
1 polymer ?
#
loop_
_entity_poly.entity_id
_entity_poly.type
_entity_poly.pdbx_seq_one_letter_code
_entity_poly.pdbx_strand_id
1 'polypeptide(L)'
;MLAIYLESFVVVSFCIILIYYLISAEELTNYARGANVPIAYMILEVLFSQLFRLPHPPQPTGFYGPLLLDLCRLQPSTMPQVLAQASELLYQRAGTMQPLCLDRFVDWFSFHLSNFGFRWSWDDWKDCLTVRIRFYLHQWFEEHYLPFRLTGGTQRRSSLVK
;
A
#
# COMPACT_ATOMS: atom_id res chain seq x y z
N MET A 1 -17.22 11.76 -18.52
CA MET A 1 -15.79 11.37 -18.61
C MET A 1 -14.88 12.53 -18.24
N LEU A 2 -14.95 13.70 -18.90
CA LEU A 2 -14.19 14.91 -18.51
C LEU A 2 -14.44 15.41 -17.07
N ALA A 3 -15.68 15.34 -16.56
CA ALA A 3 -15.98 15.73 -15.18
C ALA A 3 -15.31 14.82 -14.13
N ILE A 4 -15.23 13.51 -14.39
CA ILE A 4 -14.53 12.55 -13.50
C ILE A 4 -13.03 12.84 -13.52
N TYR A 5 -12.44 13.12 -14.69
CA TYR A 5 -11.03 13.51 -14.78
C TYR A 5 -10.75 14.86 -14.11
N LEU A 6 -11.65 15.85 -14.22
CA LEU A 6 -11.50 17.14 -13.56
C LEU A 6 -11.62 16.99 -12.03
N GLU A 7 -12.58 16.19 -11.56
CA GLU A 7 -12.74 15.91 -10.12
C GLU A 7 -11.56 15.09 -9.58
N SER A 8 -11.10 14.06 -10.29
CA SER A 8 -9.88 13.33 -9.93
C SER A 8 -8.65 14.23 -9.93
N PHE A 9 -8.50 15.14 -10.91
CA PHE A 9 -7.33 16.03 -10.98
C PHE A 9 -7.35 17.12 -9.91
N VAL A 10 -8.51 17.72 -9.66
CA VAL A 10 -8.70 18.72 -8.60
C VAL A 10 -8.50 18.06 -7.23
N VAL A 11 -9.08 16.88 -6.99
CA VAL A 11 -8.95 16.17 -5.71
C VAL A 11 -7.55 15.59 -5.52
N VAL A 12 -6.88 15.06 -6.54
CA VAL A 12 -5.46 14.64 -6.45
C VAL A 12 -4.58 15.86 -6.15
N SER A 13 -4.80 16.99 -6.82
CA SER A 13 -4.07 18.24 -6.53
C SER A 13 -4.38 18.77 -5.13
N PHE A 14 -5.62 18.65 -4.64
CA PHE A 14 -6.03 19.07 -3.30
C PHE A 14 -5.53 18.13 -2.20
N CYS A 15 -5.51 16.82 -2.43
CA CYS A 15 -4.93 15.83 -1.52
C CYS A 15 -3.41 15.97 -1.45
N ILE A 16 -2.76 16.33 -2.57
CA ILE A 16 -1.34 16.73 -2.57
C ILE A 16 -1.19 18.01 -1.72
N ILE A 17 -2.02 19.03 -1.90
CA ILE A 17 -2.00 20.24 -1.06
C ILE A 17 -2.24 19.89 0.43
N LEU A 18 -3.19 19.03 0.75
CA LEU A 18 -3.45 18.55 2.11
C LEU A 18 -2.25 17.78 2.68
N ILE A 19 -1.58 16.90 1.91
CA ILE A 19 -0.37 16.20 2.39
C ILE A 19 0.82 17.16 2.56
N TYR A 20 0.89 18.23 1.76
CA TYR A 20 1.94 19.26 1.90
C TYR A 20 1.65 20.27 3.03
N TYR A 21 0.39 20.49 3.41
CA TYR A 21 -0.01 21.49 4.42
C TYR A 21 -0.57 20.93 5.73
N LEU A 22 -0.94 19.64 5.81
CA LEU A 22 -1.65 19.05 6.95
C LEU A 22 -1.02 17.75 7.43
N ILE A 23 -0.61 17.77 8.70
CA ILE A 23 0.21 16.74 9.37
C ILE A 23 -0.67 15.64 10.00
N SER A 24 -2.02 15.71 9.93
CA SER A 24 -2.90 14.77 10.63
C SER A 24 -3.81 13.96 9.68
N ALA A 25 -3.87 12.64 9.91
CA ALA A 25 -4.80 11.72 9.21
C ALA A 25 -6.29 12.03 9.54
N GLU A 26 -6.54 12.75 10.62
CA GLU A 26 -7.86 13.19 11.07
C GLU A 26 -8.44 14.28 10.16
N GLU A 27 -7.66 15.29 9.77
CA GLU A 27 -8.11 16.34 8.85
C GLU A 27 -8.48 15.79 7.47
N LEU A 28 -7.69 14.83 7.00
CA LEU A 28 -7.91 14.14 5.73
C LEU A 28 -9.26 13.39 5.73
N THR A 29 -9.64 12.82 6.87
CA THR A 29 -10.92 12.12 7.05
C THR A 29 -12.09 13.10 7.21
N ASN A 30 -11.88 14.27 7.82
CA ASN A 30 -12.94 15.27 8.03
C ASN A 30 -13.45 15.91 6.72
N TYR A 31 -12.60 16.04 5.70
CA TYR A 31 -13.01 16.48 4.37
C TYR A 31 -14.04 15.55 3.71
N ALA A 32 -14.04 14.27 4.06
CA ALA A 32 -14.94 13.25 3.51
C ALA A 32 -16.43 13.48 3.84
N ARG A 33 -16.75 14.27 4.89
CA ARG A 33 -18.13 14.36 5.40
C ARG A 33 -19.13 15.05 4.46
N GLY A 34 -18.68 15.69 3.37
CA GLY A 34 -19.55 16.46 2.48
C GLY A 34 -19.70 15.94 1.04
N ALA A 35 -18.88 14.98 0.60
CA ALA A 35 -18.84 14.52 -0.78
C ALA A 35 -18.98 13.00 -0.87
N ASN A 36 -19.81 12.49 -1.79
CA ASN A 36 -20.01 11.05 -2.01
C ASN A 36 -18.85 10.45 -2.83
N VAL A 37 -17.64 10.63 -2.34
CA VAL A 37 -16.37 10.41 -3.04
C VAL A 37 -15.59 9.33 -2.31
N PRO A 38 -14.96 8.36 -3.02
CA PRO A 38 -14.22 7.26 -2.41
C PRO A 38 -12.88 7.73 -1.84
N ILE A 39 -12.92 8.47 -0.72
CA ILE A 39 -11.77 9.19 -0.19
C ILE A 39 -10.59 8.28 0.19
N ALA A 40 -10.88 7.09 0.73
CA ALA A 40 -9.84 6.12 1.09
C ALA A 40 -8.95 5.73 -0.10
N TYR A 41 -9.56 5.53 -1.29
CA TYR A 41 -8.82 5.22 -2.51
C TYR A 41 -7.98 6.41 -2.97
N MET A 42 -8.52 7.63 -2.89
CA MET A 42 -7.81 8.84 -3.30
C MET A 42 -6.62 9.14 -2.40
N ILE A 43 -6.81 9.02 -1.08
CA ILE A 43 -5.74 9.16 -0.09
C ILE A 43 -4.62 8.17 -0.40
N LEU A 44 -4.97 6.90 -0.60
CA LEU A 44 -4.00 5.85 -0.86
C LEU A 44 -3.24 6.07 -2.18
N GLU A 45 -3.96 6.43 -3.24
CA GLU A 45 -3.38 6.75 -4.55
C GLU A 45 -2.36 7.89 -4.42
N VAL A 46 -2.71 8.96 -3.70
CA VAL A 46 -1.80 10.09 -3.51
C VAL A 46 -0.57 9.67 -2.70
N LEU A 47 -0.74 8.93 -1.60
CA LEU A 47 0.38 8.47 -0.78
C LEU A 47 1.36 7.59 -1.57
N PHE A 48 0.85 6.63 -2.36
CA PHE A 48 1.70 5.82 -3.22
C PHE A 48 2.33 6.62 -4.36
N SER A 49 1.61 7.59 -4.94
CA SER A 49 2.19 8.47 -5.96
C SER A 49 3.40 9.26 -5.44
N GLN A 50 3.36 9.68 -4.17
CA GLN A 50 4.47 10.39 -3.53
C GLN A 50 5.61 9.44 -3.16
N LEU A 51 5.30 8.26 -2.58
CA LEU A 51 6.29 7.24 -2.25
C LEU A 51 7.08 6.79 -3.49
N PHE A 52 6.41 6.62 -4.62
CA PHE A 52 7.01 6.20 -5.88
C PHE A 52 7.53 7.35 -6.75
N ARG A 53 7.49 8.60 -6.28
CA ARG A 53 8.00 9.75 -7.03
C ARG A 53 9.51 9.62 -7.28
N LEU A 54 9.93 9.88 -8.51
CA LEU A 54 11.32 9.88 -8.93
C LEU A 54 11.85 11.32 -9.09
N PRO A 55 13.15 11.58 -8.84
CA PRO A 55 14.15 10.62 -8.36
C PRO A 55 13.98 10.24 -6.88
N HIS A 56 13.42 11.16 -6.08
CA HIS A 56 13.18 10.97 -4.64
C HIS A 56 11.75 11.34 -4.25
N PRO A 57 11.17 10.66 -3.25
CA PRO A 57 9.90 11.06 -2.69
C PRO A 57 10.05 12.41 -1.97
N PRO A 58 8.99 13.23 -1.88
CA PRO A 58 9.07 14.52 -1.18
C PRO A 58 9.25 14.39 0.33
N GLN A 59 8.77 13.29 0.91
CA GLN A 59 8.96 12.93 2.32
C GLN A 59 9.84 11.69 2.44
N PRO A 60 10.53 11.48 3.57
CA PRO A 60 11.28 10.25 3.81
C PRO A 60 10.42 9.00 3.63
N THR A 61 10.96 7.92 3.04
CA THR A 61 10.20 6.67 2.81
C THR A 61 9.57 6.11 4.08
N GLY A 62 10.27 6.25 5.23
CA GLY A 62 9.79 5.85 6.55
C GLY A 62 8.59 6.64 7.08
N PHE A 63 8.18 7.73 6.43
CA PHE A 63 6.98 8.50 6.80
C PHE A 63 5.68 7.80 6.38
N TYR A 64 5.66 7.21 5.18
CA TYR A 64 4.43 6.70 4.56
C TYR A 64 3.86 5.47 5.27
N GLY A 65 4.72 4.61 5.81
CA GLY A 65 4.32 3.40 6.54
C GLY A 65 3.46 3.72 7.78
N PRO A 66 3.98 4.45 8.78
CA PRO A 66 3.22 4.85 9.96
C PRO A 66 1.92 5.59 9.63
N LEU A 67 1.93 6.50 8.65
CA LEU A 67 0.73 7.22 8.24
C LEU A 67 -0.37 6.28 7.72
N LEU A 68 -0.01 5.28 6.90
CA LEU A 68 -0.95 4.27 6.43
C LEU A 68 -1.46 3.36 7.54
N LEU A 69 -0.64 3.08 8.57
CA LEU A 69 -1.11 2.38 9.78
C LEU A 69 -2.14 3.20 10.56
N ASP A 70 -1.89 4.50 10.73
CA ASP A 70 -2.83 5.38 11.43
C ASP A 70 -4.14 5.52 10.66
N LEU A 71 -4.10 5.59 9.32
CA LEU A 71 -5.30 5.56 8.48
C LEU A 71 -6.09 4.25 8.64
N CYS A 72 -5.42 3.10 8.74
CA CYS A 72 -6.06 1.83 9.06
C CYS A 72 -6.74 1.84 10.45
N ARG A 73 -6.15 2.52 11.43
CA ARG A 73 -6.74 2.65 12.78
C ARG A 73 -7.96 3.57 12.78
N LEU A 74 -7.92 4.66 12.01
CA LEU A 74 -9.04 5.60 11.88
C LEU A 74 -10.21 5.03 11.09
N GLN A 75 -9.94 4.19 10.08
CA GLN A 75 -10.95 3.60 9.21
C GLN A 75 -10.82 2.06 9.13
N PRO A 76 -11.03 1.34 10.24
CA PRO A 76 -10.71 -0.09 10.33
C PRO A 76 -11.56 -0.99 9.43
N SER A 77 -12.74 -0.52 9.02
CA SER A 77 -13.62 -1.25 8.10
C SER A 77 -13.27 -1.05 6.62
N THR A 78 -12.60 0.05 6.26
CA THR A 78 -12.43 0.48 4.86
C THR A 78 -10.97 0.49 4.44
N MET A 79 -10.09 1.20 5.16
CA MET A 79 -8.71 1.40 4.73
C MET A 79 -7.92 0.09 4.56
N PRO A 80 -8.02 -0.92 5.44
CA PRO A 80 -7.33 -2.19 5.23
C PRO A 80 -7.73 -2.91 3.93
N GLN A 81 -9.01 -2.83 3.54
CA GLN A 81 -9.52 -3.46 2.32
C GLN A 81 -8.95 -2.77 1.08
N VAL A 82 -8.98 -1.43 1.08
CA VAL A 82 -8.44 -0.61 -0.02
C VAL A 82 -6.92 -0.79 -0.16
N LEU A 83 -6.21 -0.89 0.96
CA LEU A 83 -4.78 -1.19 1.00
C LEU A 83 -4.43 -2.57 0.43
N ALA A 84 -5.22 -3.58 0.78
CA ALA A 84 -5.03 -4.92 0.24
C ALA A 84 -5.21 -4.94 -1.29
N GLN A 85 -6.28 -4.30 -1.78
CA GLN A 85 -6.56 -4.18 -3.22
C GLN A 85 -5.44 -3.42 -3.97
N ALA A 86 -4.94 -2.32 -3.42
CA ALA A 86 -3.85 -1.58 -4.04
C ALA A 86 -2.54 -2.38 -4.05
N SER A 87 -2.24 -3.12 -2.97
CA SER A 87 -1.04 -3.96 -2.90
C SER A 87 -1.08 -5.07 -3.94
N GLU A 88 -2.25 -5.67 -4.16
CA GLU A 88 -2.49 -6.66 -5.21
C GLU A 88 -2.25 -6.05 -6.61
N LEU A 89 -2.80 -4.87 -6.89
CA LEU A 89 -2.59 -4.17 -8.17
C LEU A 89 -1.11 -3.81 -8.41
N LEU A 90 -0.39 -3.42 -7.35
CA LEU A 90 1.04 -3.11 -7.43
C LEU A 90 1.86 -4.37 -7.69
N TYR A 91 1.53 -5.48 -7.04
CA TYR A 91 2.15 -6.79 -7.28
C TYR A 91 1.97 -7.25 -8.74
N GLN A 92 0.74 -7.21 -9.26
CA GLN A 92 0.44 -7.58 -10.65
C GLN A 92 1.23 -6.75 -11.68
N ARG A 93 1.60 -5.51 -11.33
CA ARG A 93 2.37 -4.59 -12.18
C ARG A 93 3.88 -4.61 -11.89
N ALA A 94 4.33 -5.32 -10.87
CA ALA A 94 5.71 -5.30 -10.38
C ALA A 94 6.74 -5.64 -11.47
N GLY A 95 6.40 -6.53 -12.41
CA GLY A 95 7.26 -6.91 -13.53
C GLY A 95 7.66 -5.75 -14.47
N THR A 96 6.86 -4.68 -14.51
CA THR A 96 7.12 -3.47 -15.32
C THR A 96 7.44 -2.23 -14.49
N MET A 97 7.41 -2.35 -13.16
CA MET A 97 7.65 -1.24 -12.25
C MET A 97 9.13 -0.83 -12.29
N GLN A 98 9.41 0.47 -12.18
CA GLN A 98 10.77 0.97 -12.05
C GLN A 98 11.45 0.34 -10.82
N PRO A 99 12.71 -0.13 -10.91
CA PRO A 99 13.36 -0.86 -9.81
C PRO A 99 13.36 -0.11 -8.49
N LEU A 100 13.67 1.19 -8.52
CA LEU A 100 13.68 2.02 -7.32
C LEU A 100 12.30 2.16 -6.67
N CYS A 101 11.22 2.13 -7.47
CA CYS A 101 9.85 2.14 -6.95
C CYS A 101 9.50 0.77 -6.37
N LEU A 102 9.95 -0.31 -6.99
CA LEU A 102 9.76 -1.68 -6.50
C LEU A 102 10.46 -1.89 -5.15
N ASP A 103 11.69 -1.41 -4.99
CA ASP A 103 12.42 -1.47 -3.70
C ASP A 103 11.61 -0.78 -2.60
N ARG A 104 11.10 0.43 -2.86
CA ARG A 104 10.25 1.17 -1.91
C ARG A 104 8.94 0.46 -1.60
N PHE A 105 8.35 -0.22 -2.59
CA PHE A 105 7.15 -1.03 -2.38
C PHE A 105 7.45 -2.21 -1.46
N VAL A 106 8.54 -2.93 -1.69
CA VAL A 106 8.97 -4.06 -0.84
C VAL A 106 9.25 -3.60 0.59
N ASP A 107 9.98 -2.49 0.77
CA ASP A 107 10.27 -1.92 2.08
C ASP A 107 8.98 -1.56 2.83
N TRP A 108 8.08 -0.83 2.16
CA TRP A 108 6.79 -0.44 2.72
C TRP A 108 5.92 -1.65 3.06
N PHE A 109 5.81 -2.62 2.16
CA PHE A 109 4.95 -3.79 2.32
C PHE A 109 5.46 -4.70 3.45
N SER A 110 6.78 -4.86 3.56
CA SER A 110 7.43 -5.58 4.66
C SER A 110 7.14 -4.91 6.01
N PHE A 111 7.26 -3.59 6.08
CA PHE A 111 6.89 -2.81 7.26
C PHE A 111 5.40 -2.94 7.59
N HIS A 112 4.51 -2.89 6.59
CA HIS A 112 3.08 -3.06 6.79
C HIS A 112 2.79 -4.43 7.40
N LEU A 113 3.30 -5.51 6.79
CA LEU A 113 3.06 -6.88 7.25
C LEU A 113 3.58 -7.14 8.65
N SER A 114 4.75 -6.60 9.03
CA SER A 114 5.29 -6.78 10.38
C SER A 114 4.37 -6.21 11.47
N ASN A 115 3.60 -5.17 11.15
CA ASN A 115 2.60 -4.57 12.04
C ASN A 115 1.25 -5.30 12.07
N PHE A 116 1.00 -6.22 11.13
CA PHE A 116 -0.22 -7.05 11.06
C PHE A 116 0.06 -8.56 11.25
N GLY A 117 1.21 -8.91 11.85
CA GLY A 117 1.58 -10.29 12.15
C GLY A 117 1.84 -11.15 10.92
N PHE A 118 2.35 -10.54 9.85
CA PHE A 118 2.72 -11.19 8.58
C PHE A 118 1.57 -11.96 7.91
N ARG A 119 0.34 -11.52 8.14
CA ARG A 119 -0.86 -12.10 7.54
C ARG A 119 -1.07 -11.54 6.15
N TRP A 120 -0.89 -12.39 5.15
CA TRP A 120 -1.20 -12.13 3.75
C TRP A 120 -1.69 -13.39 3.06
N SER A 121 -2.45 -13.25 1.99
CA SER A 121 -2.87 -14.35 1.13
C SER A 121 -1.73 -14.76 0.19
N TRP A 122 -0.63 -15.27 0.74
CA TRP A 122 0.57 -15.66 -0.02
C TRP A 122 0.29 -16.67 -1.13
N ASP A 123 -0.78 -17.45 -1.00
CA ASP A 123 -1.20 -18.40 -2.04
C ASP A 123 -1.56 -17.70 -3.36
N ASP A 124 -2.01 -16.45 -3.30
CA ASP A 124 -2.40 -15.64 -4.46
C ASP A 124 -1.18 -15.14 -5.23
N TRP A 125 0.01 -15.12 -4.61
CA TRP A 125 1.27 -14.62 -5.20
C TRP A 125 2.22 -15.75 -5.60
N LYS A 126 1.76 -17.01 -5.71
CA LYS A 126 2.64 -18.16 -6.02
C LYS A 126 3.31 -18.09 -7.39
N ASP A 127 2.73 -17.35 -8.32
CA ASP A 127 3.27 -17.13 -9.66
C ASP A 127 4.65 -16.44 -9.63
N CYS A 128 4.98 -15.68 -8.58
CA CYS A 128 6.31 -15.08 -8.41
C CYS A 128 7.46 -16.11 -8.33
N LEU A 129 7.17 -17.37 -7.96
CA LEU A 129 8.16 -18.44 -7.93
C LEU A 129 8.55 -18.94 -9.33
N THR A 130 7.73 -18.63 -10.34
CA THR A 130 7.92 -19.08 -11.72
C THR A 130 8.34 -17.96 -12.64
N VAL A 131 7.87 -16.74 -12.37
CA VAL A 131 8.23 -15.56 -13.12
C VAL A 131 9.50 -14.99 -12.51
N ARG A 132 10.55 -14.74 -13.32
CA ARG A 132 11.75 -13.98 -12.91
C ARG A 132 11.36 -12.51 -12.65
N ILE A 133 10.53 -12.27 -11.64
CA ILE A 133 10.39 -10.97 -11.01
C ILE A 133 11.76 -10.72 -10.38
N ARG A 134 12.50 -9.77 -10.96
CA ARG A 134 13.94 -9.54 -10.76
C ARG A 134 14.40 -9.85 -9.32
N PHE A 135 15.49 -10.62 -9.25
CA PHE A 135 16.37 -11.03 -8.13
C PHE A 135 16.13 -10.56 -6.68
N TYR A 136 15.53 -9.39 -6.41
CA TYR A 136 15.29 -8.86 -5.07
C TYR A 136 14.11 -9.51 -4.33
N LEU A 137 12.99 -9.79 -5.00
CA LEU A 137 11.84 -10.44 -4.35
C LEU A 137 12.13 -11.90 -4.00
N HIS A 138 12.86 -12.62 -4.87
CA HIS A 138 13.28 -14.00 -4.61
C HIS A 138 14.25 -14.09 -3.42
N GLN A 139 15.22 -13.18 -3.33
CA GLN A 139 16.18 -13.17 -2.21
C GLN A 139 15.48 -12.84 -0.88
N TRP A 140 14.57 -11.86 -0.87
CA TRP A 140 13.81 -11.52 0.34
C TRP A 140 12.90 -12.67 0.79
N PHE A 141 12.22 -13.35 -0.15
CA PHE A 141 11.35 -14.49 0.15
C PHE A 141 12.14 -15.67 0.75
N GLU A 142 13.31 -15.99 0.21
CA GLU A 142 14.19 -17.03 0.78
C GLU A 142 14.72 -16.67 2.18
N GLU A 143 15.12 -15.41 2.41
CA GLU A 143 15.69 -14.98 3.69
C GLU A 143 14.65 -14.81 4.81
N HIS A 144 13.41 -14.39 4.48
CA HIS A 144 12.41 -14.00 5.49
C HIS A 144 11.19 -14.91 5.57
N TYR A 145 10.78 -15.60 4.48
CA TYR A 145 9.60 -16.48 4.47
C TYR A 145 9.91 -17.94 4.83
N LEU A 146 11.03 -18.48 4.33
CA LEU A 146 11.42 -19.88 4.60
C LEU A 146 11.64 -20.22 6.10
N PRO A 147 12.21 -19.33 6.94
CA PRO A 147 12.38 -19.58 8.38
C PRO A 147 11.07 -19.76 9.15
N PHE A 148 9.97 -19.15 8.68
CA PHE A 148 8.64 -19.24 9.31
C PHE A 148 7.94 -20.58 9.02
N ARG A 149 8.28 -21.23 7.90
CA ARG A 149 7.71 -22.52 7.50
C ARG A 149 8.36 -23.71 8.22
N LEU A 150 9.65 -23.60 8.53
CA LEU A 150 10.42 -24.65 9.22
C LEU A 150 10.18 -24.69 10.73
N THR A 151 9.61 -23.62 11.30
CA THR A 151 9.34 -23.49 12.75
C THR A 151 7.91 -23.87 13.16
N GLY A 152 7.10 -24.42 12.25
CA GLY A 152 5.80 -25.00 12.59
C GLY A 152 4.69 -23.99 12.94
N GLY A 153 4.84 -22.72 12.55
CA GLY A 153 3.80 -21.70 12.74
C GLY A 153 2.53 -22.07 11.97
N THR A 154 1.50 -22.54 12.68
CA THR A 154 0.22 -22.93 12.09
C THR A 154 -0.47 -21.70 11.47
N GLN A 155 -0.51 -21.64 10.15
CA GLN A 155 -1.23 -20.61 9.40
C GLN A 155 -2.74 -20.87 9.51
N ARG A 156 -3.39 -20.31 10.54
CA ARG A 156 -4.86 -20.29 10.61
C ARG A 156 -5.38 -19.38 9.49
N ARG A 157 -6.15 -19.97 8.57
CA ARG A 157 -6.96 -19.29 7.56
C ARG A 157 -7.70 -18.11 8.21
N SER A 158 -7.39 -16.89 7.77
CA SER A 158 -8.18 -15.71 8.10
C SER A 158 -9.48 -15.76 7.30
N SER A 159 -10.59 -15.93 8.00
CA SER A 159 -11.96 -15.92 7.47
C SER A 159 -12.47 -14.50 7.21
N LEU A 160 -11.68 -13.67 6.52
CA LEU A 160 -12.06 -12.31 6.13
C LEU A 160 -12.16 -12.19 4.61
N VAL A 161 -12.87 -13.12 3.99
CA VAL A 161 -13.57 -12.93 2.71
C VAL A 161 -14.84 -13.79 2.76
N LYS A 162 -15.96 -13.15 3.02
CA LYS A 162 -17.29 -13.53 2.51
C LYS A 162 -17.99 -12.27 2.10
#